data_AF-A0A431WP55-F1
#
_entry.id   AF-A0A431WP55-F1
#
_cell.length_a   1.000
_cell.length_b   1.000
_cell.length_c   1.000
_cell.angle_alpha   90.00
_cell.angle_beta   90.00
_cell.angle_gamma   90.00
#
_symmetry.space_group_name_H-M   'P 1'
#
loop_
_entity.id
_entity.type
_entity.pdbx_description
1 polymer ?
#
loop_
_entity_poly.entity_id
_entity_poly.type
_entity_poly.pdbx_seq_one_letter_code
_entity_poly.pdbx_strand_id
1 'polypeptide(L)'
;MTAISHVYNYTVRCPHIKDPAHPTTWQNHVEFNQSCEIGLSRITKWHGRSGHRIFEIDGFVVREAEDESAYFAMQTSRLRGDGHALVTFKIFMDDATKDTSVEEIMQHLIADYSDKIAGL
;
A
#
# COMPACT_ATOMS: atom_id res chain seq x y z
N MET A 1 -12.31 -23.31 -1.92
CA MET A 1 -12.21 -21.87 -2.19
C MET A 1 -12.47 -21.17 -0.88
N THR A 2 -11.46 -20.52 -0.28
CA THR A 2 -11.65 -19.82 0.99
C THR A 2 -11.91 -18.36 0.71
N ALA A 3 -12.96 -17.80 1.31
CA ALA A 3 -13.33 -16.41 1.11
C ALA A 3 -12.32 -15.48 1.81
N ILE A 4 -12.06 -14.32 1.19
CA ILE A 4 -11.39 -13.21 1.86
C ILE A 4 -12.35 -12.69 2.94
N SER A 5 -11.94 -12.76 4.21
CA SER A 5 -12.73 -12.29 5.34
C SER A 5 -12.36 -10.87 5.78
N HIS A 6 -11.18 -10.39 5.43
CA HIS A 6 -10.71 -9.05 5.78
C HIS A 6 -10.04 -8.36 4.59
N VAL A 7 -10.28 -7.07 4.42
CA VAL A 7 -9.66 -6.24 3.37
C VAL A 7 -9.00 -5.04 4.03
N TYR A 8 -7.76 -4.74 3.64
CA TYR A 8 -6.97 -3.62 4.12
C TYR A 8 -6.46 -2.83 2.92
N ASN A 9 -6.85 -1.58 2.79
CA ASN A 9 -6.42 -0.71 1.71
C ASN A 9 -5.68 0.49 2.28
N TYR A 10 -4.42 0.61 1.93
CA TYR A 10 -3.57 1.74 2.26
C TYR A 10 -3.37 2.62 1.03
N THR A 11 -3.47 3.93 1.22
CA THR A 11 -3.10 4.93 0.22
C THR A 11 -2.21 5.95 0.87
N VAL A 12 -1.07 6.26 0.26
CA VAL A 12 -0.20 7.35 0.70
C VAL A 12 -0.12 8.39 -0.40
N ARG A 13 -0.24 9.66 -0.04
CA ARG A 13 -0.01 10.78 -0.95
C ARG A 13 1.15 11.61 -0.43
N CYS A 14 2.31 11.52 -1.09
CA CYS A 14 3.46 12.32 -0.68
C CYS A 14 3.18 13.81 -0.97
N PRO A 15 3.28 14.70 0.03
CA PRO A 15 2.97 16.11 -0.16
C PRO A 15 4.04 16.82 -1.00
N HIS A 16 3.60 17.72 -1.89
CA HIS A 16 4.48 18.50 -2.77
C HIS A 16 5.01 19.79 -2.11
N ILE A 17 4.27 20.33 -1.13
CA ILE A 17 4.57 21.63 -0.52
C ILE A 17 5.20 21.38 0.84
N LYS A 18 6.43 21.83 1.03
CA LYS A 18 7.08 21.91 2.34
C LYS A 18 6.62 23.20 3.01
N ASP A 19 5.64 23.15 3.91
CA ASP A 19 5.30 24.31 4.75
C ASP A 19 6.38 24.47 5.84
N PRO A 20 7.15 25.58 5.87
CA PRO A 20 8.16 25.80 6.89
C PRO A 20 7.58 25.89 8.32
N ALA A 21 6.30 26.25 8.46
CA ALA A 21 5.61 26.34 9.74
C ALA A 21 5.00 25.01 10.20
N HIS A 22 4.68 24.10 9.27
CA HIS A 22 4.10 22.80 9.56
C HIS A 22 4.81 21.70 8.75
N PRO A 23 5.68 20.88 9.37
CA PRO A 23 6.37 19.82 8.64
C PRO A 23 5.35 18.88 7.99
N THR A 24 5.27 18.97 6.67
CA THR A 24 4.33 18.19 5.85
C THR A 24 5.03 16.89 5.49
N THR A 25 4.80 15.85 6.30
CA THR A 25 5.42 14.54 6.09
C THR A 25 4.39 13.55 5.54
N TRP A 26 4.83 12.58 4.75
CA TRP A 26 3.95 11.58 4.13
C TRP A 26 3.19 10.73 5.17
N GLN A 27 3.74 10.59 6.39
CA GLN A 27 3.09 9.86 7.49
C GLN A 27 1.72 10.46 7.83
N ASN A 28 1.54 11.78 7.69
CA ASN A 28 0.26 12.45 7.94
C ASN A 28 -0.75 12.26 6.81
N HIS A 29 -0.33 11.64 5.70
CA HIS A 29 -1.13 11.43 4.49
C HIS A 29 -1.34 9.94 4.19
N VAL A 30 -1.21 9.09 5.20
CA VAL A 30 -1.60 7.68 5.13
C VAL A 30 -3.11 7.57 5.32
N GLU A 31 -3.82 7.23 4.25
CA GLU A 31 -5.25 6.91 4.26
C GLU A 31 -5.43 5.39 4.37
N PHE A 32 -6.31 4.97 5.27
CA PHE A 32 -6.64 3.55 5.49
C PHE A 32 -8.16 3.32 5.37
N ASN A 33 -8.56 2.23 4.71
CA ASN A 33 -9.94 1.76 4.71
C ASN A 33 -10.04 0.23 4.50
N GLN A 34 -11.23 -0.31 4.74
CA GLN A 34 -11.52 -1.74 4.58
C GLN A 34 -12.58 -2.03 3.49
N SER A 35 -12.71 -1.13 2.51
CA SER A 35 -13.71 -1.29 1.44
C SER A 35 -13.33 -2.43 0.49
N CYS A 36 -14.23 -3.42 0.38
CA CYS A 36 -14.09 -4.50 -0.59
C CYS A 36 -14.12 -4.01 -2.04
N GLU A 37 -14.90 -2.96 -2.34
CA GLU A 37 -14.99 -2.39 -3.68
C GLU A 37 -13.66 -1.77 -4.12
N ILE A 38 -12.99 -1.05 -3.21
CA ILE A 38 -11.67 -0.48 -3.47
C ILE A 38 -10.63 -1.58 -3.66
N GLY A 39 -10.61 -2.57 -2.77
CA GLY A 39 -9.67 -3.69 -2.85
C GLY A 39 -9.81 -4.48 -4.15
N LEU A 40 -11.05 -4.82 -4.52
CA LEU A 40 -11.34 -5.54 -5.76
C LEU A 40 -10.93 -4.73 -6.99
N SER A 41 -11.29 -3.45 -7.04
CA SER A 41 -10.91 -2.54 -8.14
C SER A 41 -9.40 -2.48 -8.35
N ARG A 42 -8.62 -2.36 -7.26
CA ARG A 42 -7.15 -2.34 -7.30
C ARG A 42 -6.57 -3.64 -7.83
N ILE A 43 -7.03 -4.78 -7.32
CA ILE A 43 -6.56 -6.10 -7.76
C ILE A 43 -6.87 -6.31 -9.23
N THR A 44 -8.10 -6.03 -9.67
CA THR A 44 -8.47 -6.14 -11.08
C THR A 44 -7.56 -5.27 -11.96
N LYS A 45 -7.32 -4.02 -11.55
CA LYS A 45 -6.42 -3.11 -12.29
C LYS A 45 -5.00 -3.67 -12.37
N TRP A 46 -4.41 -4.04 -11.23
CA TRP A 46 -2.99 -4.38 -11.15
C TRP A 46 -2.67 -5.81 -11.59
N HIS A 47 -3.63 -6.73 -11.59
CA HIS A 47 -3.47 -8.00 -12.32
C HIS A 47 -3.46 -7.78 -13.84
N GLY A 48 -4.31 -6.87 -14.35
CA GLY A 48 -4.35 -6.56 -15.78
C GLY A 48 -3.19 -5.68 -16.25
N ARG A 49 -2.61 -4.88 -15.36
CA ARG A 49 -1.48 -3.97 -15.61
C ARG A 49 -0.49 -4.05 -14.45
N SER A 50 0.38 -5.04 -14.50
CA SER A 50 1.25 -5.39 -13.38
C SER A 50 2.39 -4.42 -13.11
N GLY A 51 2.60 -3.43 -13.98
CA GLY A 51 3.67 -2.46 -13.84
C GLY A 51 5.07 -3.08 -13.84
N HIS A 52 6.07 -2.28 -13.49
CA HIS A 52 7.46 -2.71 -13.41
C HIS A 52 7.85 -3.04 -11.97
N ARG A 53 8.43 -4.23 -11.73
CA ARG A 53 8.96 -4.59 -10.41
C ARG A 53 10.18 -3.72 -10.10
N ILE A 54 10.18 -3.05 -8.95
CA ILE A 54 11.31 -2.21 -8.50
C ILE A 54 12.13 -2.96 -7.45
N PHE A 55 11.47 -3.48 -6.41
CA PHE A 55 12.13 -4.23 -5.33
C PHE A 55 11.15 -5.20 -4.65
N GLU A 56 11.65 -5.95 -3.68
CA GLU A 56 10.85 -6.83 -2.83
C GLU A 56 11.26 -6.60 -1.37
N ILE A 57 10.28 -6.53 -0.48
CA ILE A 57 10.49 -6.32 0.95
C ILE A 57 9.46 -7.11 1.75
N ASP A 58 9.90 -7.92 2.72
CA ASP A 58 9.05 -8.79 3.55
C ASP A 58 8.07 -9.67 2.74
N GLY A 59 8.48 -10.10 1.55
CA GLY A 59 7.65 -10.88 0.62
C GLY A 59 6.65 -10.06 -0.20
N PHE A 60 6.58 -8.75 0.01
CA PHE A 60 5.81 -7.83 -0.83
C PHE A 60 6.64 -7.42 -2.04
N VAL A 61 6.14 -7.76 -3.24
CA VAL A 61 6.72 -7.30 -4.51
C VAL A 61 6.19 -5.90 -4.81
N VAL A 62 7.06 -4.91 -4.69
CA VAL A 62 6.73 -3.50 -4.97
C VAL A 62 6.92 -3.21 -6.44
N ARG A 63 5.89 -2.63 -7.05
CA ARG A 63 5.82 -2.33 -8.47
C ARG A 63 5.53 -0.85 -8.71
N GLU A 64 6.14 -0.29 -9.73
CA GLU A 64 5.82 1.02 -10.28
C GLU A 64 4.76 0.86 -11.36
N ALA A 65 3.71 1.67 -11.30
CA ALA A 65 2.67 1.67 -12.31
C ALA A 65 3.12 2.40 -13.58
N GLU A 66 2.80 1.84 -14.75
CA GLU A 66 3.20 2.41 -16.05
C GLU A 66 2.42 3.70 -16.40
N ASP A 67 1.15 3.77 -16.02
CA ASP A 67 0.22 4.84 -16.43
C ASP A 67 -0.08 5.87 -15.33
N GLU A 68 0.56 5.76 -14.16
CA GLU A 68 0.37 6.69 -13.05
C GLU A 68 1.66 6.82 -12.24
N SER A 69 1.95 8.01 -11.72
CA SER A 69 3.07 8.25 -10.80
C SER A 69 2.79 7.64 -9.43
N ALA A 70 2.76 6.31 -9.39
CA ALA A 70 2.45 5.56 -8.18
C ALA A 70 3.18 4.22 -8.12
N TYR A 71 3.48 3.83 -6.89
CA TYR A 71 3.96 2.51 -6.53
C TYR A 71 2.83 1.73 -5.87
N PHE A 72 2.86 0.41 -6.03
CA PHE A 72 1.86 -0.45 -5.41
C PHE A 72 2.42 -1.84 -5.07
N ALA A 73 1.76 -2.45 -4.11
CA ALA A 73 1.96 -3.85 -3.74
C ALA A 73 0.62 -4.43 -3.24
N MET A 74 0.45 -5.74 -3.38
CA MET A 74 -0.72 -6.44 -2.88
C MET A 74 -0.35 -7.84 -2.46
N GLN A 75 -0.99 -8.34 -1.41
CA GLN A 75 -0.75 -9.69 -0.90
C GLN A 75 -1.99 -10.21 -0.18
N THR A 76 -2.06 -11.53 -0.06
CA THR A 76 -3.01 -12.22 0.81
C THR A 76 -2.28 -12.87 1.98
N SER A 77 -2.89 -12.81 3.16
CA SER A 77 -2.36 -13.45 4.38
C SER A 77 -3.40 -14.41 4.95
N ARG A 78 -2.96 -15.56 5.45
CA ARG A 78 -3.81 -16.45 6.23
C ARG A 78 -3.83 -15.96 7.68
N LEU A 79 -5.03 -15.86 8.25
CA LEU A 79 -5.26 -15.48 9.64
C LEU A 79 -5.61 -16.72 10.48
N ARG A 80 -5.68 -16.52 11.80
CA ARG A 80 -6.21 -17.54 12.71
C ARG A 80 -7.69 -17.81 12.43
N GLY A 81 -8.16 -19.00 12.82
CA GLY A 81 -9.57 -19.38 12.64
C GLY A 81 -10.04 -19.45 11.18
N ASP A 82 -9.15 -19.84 10.26
CA ASP A 82 -9.40 -19.91 8.82
C ASP A 82 -9.76 -18.58 8.13
N GLY A 83 -9.53 -17.45 8.82
CA GLY A 83 -9.64 -16.13 8.22
C GLY A 83 -8.58 -15.91 7.13
N HIS A 84 -8.90 -15.06 6.16
CA HIS A 84 -7.99 -14.66 5.09
C HIS A 84 -8.07 -13.14 4.92
N ALA A 85 -6.93 -12.48 4.97
CA ALA A 85 -6.81 -11.07 4.70
C ALA A 85 -6.29 -10.82 3.29
N LEU A 86 -6.78 -9.74 2.70
CA LEU A 86 -6.23 -9.14 1.50
C LEU A 86 -5.74 -7.74 1.85
N VAL A 87 -4.51 -7.41 1.46
CA VAL A 87 -3.95 -6.07 1.61
C VAL A 87 -3.56 -5.47 0.26
N THR A 88 -3.81 -4.17 0.11
CA THR A 88 -3.34 -3.37 -1.02
C THR A 88 -2.66 -2.11 -0.54
N PHE A 89 -1.46 -1.84 -1.04
CA PHE A 89 -0.71 -0.61 -0.82
C PHE A 89 -0.65 0.18 -2.12
N LYS A 90 -0.96 1.47 -2.05
CA LYS A 90 -0.78 2.42 -3.16
C LYS A 90 -0.08 3.67 -2.64
N ILE A 91 1.02 4.05 -3.25
CA ILE A 91 1.79 5.24 -2.89
C ILE A 91 1.83 6.14 -4.11
N PHE A 92 1.23 7.32 -4.02
CA PHE A 92 1.40 8.37 -5.03
C PHE A 92 2.67 9.15 -4.72
N MET A 93 3.60 9.15 -5.66
CA MET A 93 4.81 9.94 -5.62
C MET A 93 4.91 10.77 -6.88
N ASP A 94 5.22 12.04 -6.70
CA ASP A 94 5.51 12.95 -7.81
C ASP A 94 7.01 13.17 -7.94
N ASP A 95 7.44 13.66 -9.10
CA ASP A 95 8.83 13.93 -9.43
C ASP A 95 9.52 14.88 -8.44
N ALA A 96 8.74 15.75 -7.78
CA ALA A 96 9.20 16.68 -6.76
C ALA A 96 9.43 16.06 -5.37
N THR A 97 9.02 14.80 -5.14
CA THR A 97 9.06 14.12 -3.83
C THR A 97 10.16 13.06 -3.71
N LYS A 98 11.15 13.09 -4.61
CA LYS A 98 12.24 12.10 -4.74
C LYS A 98 13.10 11.88 -3.49
N ASP A 99 13.07 12.80 -2.52
CA ASP A 99 13.79 12.64 -1.25
C ASP A 99 13.15 11.58 -0.32
N THR A 100 11.89 11.18 -0.57
CA THR A 100 11.19 10.18 0.24
C THR A 100 11.38 8.79 -0.35
N SER A 101 11.92 7.85 0.42
CA SER A 101 12.12 6.49 -0.04
C SER A 101 10.79 5.71 -0.07
N VAL A 102 10.40 5.20 -1.25
CA VAL A 102 9.27 4.25 -1.40
C VAL A 102 9.45 3.07 -0.46
N GLU A 103 10.69 2.61 -0.27
CA GLU A 103 11.02 1.49 0.62
C GLU A 103 10.70 1.83 2.08
N GLU A 104 11.04 3.04 2.55
CA GLU A 104 10.72 3.49 3.92
C GLU A 104 9.21 3.57 4.15
N ILE A 105 8.46 4.13 3.19
CA ILE A 105 6.99 4.16 3.26
C ILE A 105 6.45 2.73 3.33
N MET A 106 6.91 1.84 2.44
CA MET A 106 6.46 0.46 2.41
C MET A 106 6.75 -0.28 3.71
N GLN A 107 7.95 -0.12 4.30
CA GLN A 107 8.30 -0.69 5.61
C GLN A 107 7.31 -0.25 6.69
N HIS A 108 7.00 1.04 6.74
CA HIS A 108 6.06 1.58 7.72
C HIS A 108 4.64 1.01 7.53
N LEU A 109 4.16 0.94 6.29
CA LEU A 109 2.82 0.41 6.00
C LEU A 109 2.72 -1.10 6.26
N ILE A 110 3.79 -1.86 5.95
CA ILE A 110 3.86 -3.30 6.22
C ILE A 110 3.88 -3.56 7.72
N ALA A 111 4.61 -2.77 8.50
CA ALA A 111 4.63 -2.87 9.95
C ALA A 111 3.22 -2.62 10.54
N ASP A 112 2.55 -1.53 10.14
CA ASP A 112 1.18 -1.26 10.59
C ASP A 112 0.19 -2.38 10.19
N TYR A 113 0.27 -2.88 8.96
CA TYR A 113 -0.56 -4.02 8.52
C TYR A 113 -0.30 -5.27 9.36
N SER A 114 0.98 -5.59 9.60
CA SER A 114 1.40 -6.76 10.37
C SER A 114 0.86 -6.71 11.80
N ASP A 115 0.93 -5.54 12.44
CA ASP A 115 0.37 -5.33 13.78
C ASP A 115 -1.15 -5.53 13.80
N LYS A 116 -1.88 -5.06 12.78
CA LYS A 116 -3.34 -5.23 12.69
C LYS A 116 -3.75 -6.69 12.54
N ILE A 117 -3.03 -7.47 11.72
CA ILE A 117 -3.39 -8.87 11.50
C ILE A 117 -2.88 -9.80 12.61
N ALA A 118 -1.84 -9.41 13.35
CA ALA A 118 -1.37 -10.16 14.51
C ALA A 118 -2.39 -10.15 15.67
N GLY A 119 -3.26 -9.13 15.72
CA GLY A 119 -4.34 -9.01 16.68
C GLY A 119 -5.60 -9.83 16.39
N LEU A 120 -5.65 -10.57 15.27
CA LEU A 120 -6.79 -11.38 14.82
C LEU A 120 -6.51 -12.89 14.93
#